data_AF-A0A9W9CLH4-F1
#
_entry.id   AF-A0A9W9CLH4-F1
#
_cell.length_a   1.000
_cell.length_b   1.000
_cell.length_c   1.000
_cell.angle_alpha   90.00
_cell.angle_beta   90.00
_cell.angle_gamma   90.00
#
_symmetry.space_group_name_H-M   'P 1'
#
loop_
_entity.id
_entity.type
_entity.pdbx_description
1 polymer ?
#
loop_
_entity_poly.entity_id
_entity_poly.type
_entity_poly.pdbx_seq_one_letter_code
_entity_poly.pdbx_strand_id
1 'polypeptide(L)'
;MAATSGTSGSGEPDMVLIGELLEEISRKPPAVGARKLLVEHYLSVGWLDAAMDNAKELKSLAPKDPDVPKFLQLLEKKPQPPATEKESVVVATAPKVETREWDPKTGRYKKSTTKLSKTPEAPSVEIGDLEHAREDLTQGHWALRARAKSVLVDLLQLQALRKQAGLSQSKSKNLSKIEAIVYPRTVPTSSKTGPPGSARSVARIIRDNPKEATSLIITDLEDTMSWTRAPHGKPLRINNDALRDTLVKRKAALESHLTDKLKVHCELALMHIEHEHEDIDRNYANTETMLGDEVKDIPRDNFYVTEDNYAWDMDELVQAIRANSGVLRNPLSKQMFTPKDIKGILIHPMGKPLAALAVEQHEMSKGVRLATIEQMEKLSNILLEDQSADTLPSRKAVDEFLAYIATLPDLEQKAIDGLKCPAKDSHTGQAYDFSIGESVRDAKGNRVCFHKTGDFIKQAAEHLRQNRGVVATDSDKCVVM
;
A
#
# COMPACT_ATOMS: atom_id res chain seq x y z
N MET A 1 -3.61 -8.33 -50.43
CA MET A 1 -2.47 -7.54 -49.92
C MET A 1 -2.04 -8.21 -48.62
N ALA A 2 -1.03 -9.08 -48.71
CA ALA A 2 -0.51 -9.85 -47.58
C ALA A 2 0.46 -8.98 -46.79
N ALA A 3 0.27 -8.87 -45.48
CA ALA A 3 1.26 -8.34 -44.56
C ALA A 3 1.98 -9.53 -43.91
N THR A 4 3.18 -9.80 -44.38
CA THR A 4 4.15 -10.70 -43.75
C THR A 4 4.76 -10.01 -42.54
N SER A 5 4.32 -10.37 -41.34
CA SER A 5 5.01 -10.03 -40.09
C SER A 5 6.13 -11.04 -39.85
N GLY A 6 7.36 -10.60 -40.14
CA GLY A 6 8.56 -11.29 -39.68
C GLY A 6 8.69 -11.17 -38.16
N THR A 7 8.90 -12.29 -37.49
CA THR A 7 9.25 -12.34 -36.07
C THR A 7 10.61 -13.01 -35.93
N SER A 8 11.61 -12.16 -35.74
CA SER A 8 12.86 -12.50 -35.09
C SER A 8 12.54 -13.03 -33.68
N GLY A 9 13.09 -14.18 -33.31
CA GLY A 9 12.84 -14.83 -32.03
C GLY A 9 13.44 -14.07 -30.85
N SER A 10 12.69 -13.10 -30.30
CA SER A 10 12.75 -12.85 -28.86
C SER A 10 11.88 -13.92 -28.21
N GLY A 11 12.44 -14.69 -27.27
CA GLY A 11 11.68 -15.67 -26.49
C GLY A 11 10.68 -15.03 -25.51
N GLU A 12 10.10 -13.90 -25.87
CA GLU A 12 9.11 -13.19 -25.07
C GLU A 12 7.70 -13.56 -25.55
N PRO A 13 6.77 -13.84 -24.62
CA PRO A 13 5.39 -14.19 -24.98
C PRO A 13 4.68 -12.99 -25.59
N ASP A 14 4.01 -13.21 -26.73
CA ASP A 14 3.01 -12.27 -27.23
C ASP A 14 1.80 -12.25 -26.28
N MET A 15 1.78 -11.27 -25.38
CA MET A 15 0.73 -11.09 -24.38
C MET A 15 -0.61 -10.66 -24.99
N VAL A 16 -0.59 -10.06 -26.18
CA VAL A 16 -1.80 -9.65 -26.89
C VAL A 16 -2.50 -10.90 -27.43
N LEU A 17 -1.76 -11.78 -28.11
CA LEU A 17 -2.28 -13.06 -28.59
C LEU A 17 -2.81 -13.94 -27.46
N ILE A 18 -2.09 -14.01 -26.33
CA ILE A 18 -2.55 -14.76 -25.15
C ILE A 18 -3.87 -14.19 -24.63
N GLY A 19 -4.00 -12.87 -24.54
CA GLY A 19 -5.23 -12.19 -24.11
C GLY A 19 -6.42 -12.51 -25.00
N GLU A 20 -6.25 -12.40 -26.32
CA GLU A 20 -7.29 -12.69 -27.31
C GLU A 20 -7.75 -14.15 -27.26
N LEU A 21 -6.80 -15.10 -27.15
CA LEU A 21 -7.11 -16.52 -27.07
C LEU A 21 -7.86 -16.87 -25.77
N LEU A 22 -7.45 -16.32 -24.63
CA LEU A 22 -8.14 -16.51 -23.35
C LEU A 22 -9.55 -15.89 -23.36
N GLU A 23 -9.71 -14.74 -24.02
CA GLU A 23 -11.02 -14.13 -24.19
C GLU A 23 -11.95 -14.98 -25.07
N GLU A 24 -11.46 -15.50 -26.21
CA GLU A 24 -12.25 -16.40 -27.07
C GLU A 24 -12.63 -17.69 -26.34
N ILE A 25 -11.72 -18.24 -25.51
CA ILE A 25 -12.00 -19.39 -24.64
C ILE A 25 -13.12 -19.08 -23.65
N SER A 26 -13.09 -17.89 -23.05
CA SER A 26 -14.12 -17.46 -22.10
C SER A 26 -15.46 -17.21 -22.79
N ARG A 27 -15.46 -16.68 -24.03
CA ARG A 27 -16.68 -16.36 -24.78
C ARG A 27 -17.36 -17.61 -25.34
N LYS A 28 -16.60 -18.64 -25.74
CA LYS A 28 -17.15 -19.84 -26.40
C LYS A 28 -16.59 -21.18 -25.88
N PRO A 29 -16.87 -21.60 -24.63
CA PRO A 29 -16.44 -22.91 -24.14
C PRO A 29 -17.04 -24.06 -25.00
N PRO A 30 -16.24 -25.06 -25.42
CA PRO A 30 -14.89 -25.39 -24.95
C PRO A 30 -13.72 -24.74 -25.73
N ALA A 31 -13.98 -24.00 -26.82
CA ALA A 31 -12.99 -23.30 -27.65
C ALA A 31 -11.71 -24.10 -27.95
N VAL A 32 -11.86 -25.35 -28.41
CA VAL A 32 -10.75 -26.29 -28.63
C VAL A 32 -9.65 -25.70 -29.52
N GLY A 33 -10.03 -24.99 -30.60
CA GLY A 33 -9.06 -24.34 -31.50
C GLY A 33 -8.21 -23.27 -30.83
N ALA A 34 -8.82 -22.39 -30.03
CA ALA A 34 -8.10 -21.34 -29.30
C ALA A 34 -7.16 -21.94 -28.24
N ARG A 35 -7.59 -23.01 -27.56
CA ARG A 35 -6.75 -23.73 -26.59
C ARG A 35 -5.56 -24.42 -27.24
N LYS A 36 -5.70 -24.96 -28.46
CA LYS A 36 -4.58 -25.54 -29.22
C LYS A 36 -3.53 -24.50 -29.56
N LEU A 37 -3.95 -23.36 -30.10
CA LEU A 37 -3.06 -22.24 -30.42
C LEU A 37 -2.35 -21.70 -29.17
N LEU A 38 -3.05 -21.68 -28.03
CA LEU A 38 -2.47 -21.25 -26.76
C LEU A 38 -1.37 -22.21 -26.27
N VAL A 39 -1.58 -23.53 -26.40
CA VAL A 39 -0.56 -24.54 -26.07
C VAL A 39 0.66 -24.43 -27.00
N GLU A 40 0.45 -24.23 -28.30
CA GLU A 40 1.53 -24.04 -29.28
C GLU A 40 2.38 -22.80 -28.97
N HIS A 41 1.73 -21.70 -28.60
CA HIS A 41 2.41 -20.45 -28.23
C HIS A 41 3.20 -20.60 -26.93
N TYR A 42 2.66 -21.27 -25.91
CA TYR A 42 3.42 -21.55 -24.69
C TYR A 42 4.61 -22.48 -24.94
N LEU A 43 4.47 -23.45 -25.85
CA LEU A 43 5.57 -24.31 -26.27
C LEU A 43 6.68 -23.51 -26.98
N SER A 44 6.34 -22.58 -27.88
CA SER A 44 7.33 -21.79 -28.62
C SER A 44 8.11 -20.81 -27.74
N VAL A 45 7.48 -20.29 -26.68
CA VAL A 45 8.07 -19.36 -25.71
C VAL A 45 8.81 -20.09 -24.58
N GLY A 46 8.68 -21.41 -24.46
CA GLY A 46 9.32 -22.22 -23.42
C GLY A 46 8.60 -22.21 -22.07
N TRP A 47 7.32 -21.81 -22.04
CA TRP A 47 6.46 -21.82 -20.85
C TRP A 47 5.81 -23.20 -20.66
N LEU A 48 6.64 -24.20 -20.38
CA LEU A 48 6.24 -25.62 -20.41
C LEU A 48 5.15 -25.97 -19.39
N ASP A 49 5.15 -25.35 -18.21
CA ASP A 49 4.15 -25.61 -17.17
C ASP A 49 2.75 -25.15 -17.61
N ALA A 50 2.65 -23.94 -18.17
CA ALA A 50 1.40 -23.39 -18.69
C ALA A 50 0.88 -24.17 -19.90
N ALA A 51 1.78 -24.61 -20.79
CA ALA A 51 1.46 -25.51 -21.89
C ALA A 51 0.93 -26.87 -21.40
N MET A 52 1.53 -27.43 -20.35
CA MET A 52 1.12 -28.72 -19.75
C MET A 52 -0.27 -28.66 -19.14
N ASP A 53 -0.58 -27.60 -18.39
CA ASP A 53 -1.91 -27.45 -17.78
C ASP A 53 -3.01 -27.32 -18.84
N ASN A 54 -2.77 -26.49 -19.87
CA ASN A 54 -3.71 -26.33 -20.97
C ASN A 54 -3.85 -27.60 -21.83
N ALA A 55 -2.77 -28.36 -22.06
CA ALA A 55 -2.81 -29.62 -22.79
C ALA A 55 -3.60 -30.71 -22.04
N LYS A 56 -3.50 -30.76 -20.69
CA LYS A 56 -4.30 -31.66 -19.86
C LYS A 56 -5.78 -31.29 -19.89
N GLU A 57 -6.10 -30.00 -19.82
CA GLU A 57 -7.48 -29.53 -19.94
C GLU A 57 -8.04 -29.85 -21.34
N LEU A 58 -7.24 -29.64 -22.40
CA LEU A 58 -7.60 -30.00 -23.77
C LEU A 58 -7.86 -31.50 -23.93
N LYS A 59 -7.08 -32.36 -23.26
CA LYS A 59 -7.32 -33.81 -23.21
C LYS A 59 -8.66 -34.17 -22.56
N SER A 60 -9.05 -33.43 -21.53
CA SER A 60 -10.35 -33.64 -20.86
C SER A 60 -11.53 -33.19 -21.73
N LEU A 61 -11.36 -32.09 -22.48
CA LEU A 61 -12.42 -31.48 -23.30
C LEU A 61 -12.57 -32.14 -24.67
N ALA A 62 -11.46 -32.58 -25.28
CA ALA A 62 -11.42 -33.14 -26.63
C ALA A 62 -10.46 -34.36 -26.70
N PRO A 63 -10.79 -35.49 -26.05
CA PRO A 63 -9.89 -36.65 -25.94
C PRO A 63 -9.57 -37.34 -27.27
N LYS A 64 -10.36 -37.08 -28.33
CA LYS A 64 -10.16 -37.62 -29.68
C LYS A 64 -9.40 -36.68 -30.61
N ASP A 65 -9.00 -35.50 -30.16
CA ASP A 65 -8.25 -34.55 -30.99
C ASP A 65 -6.84 -35.10 -31.27
N PRO A 66 -6.41 -35.18 -32.53
CA PRO A 66 -5.15 -35.83 -32.91
C PRO A 66 -3.89 -35.08 -32.46
N ASP A 67 -4.00 -33.81 -32.06
CA ASP A 67 -2.85 -33.00 -31.65
C ASP A 67 -2.59 -33.05 -30.14
N VAL A 68 -3.61 -33.39 -29.33
CA VAL A 68 -3.47 -33.56 -27.87
C VAL A 68 -2.38 -34.58 -27.50
N PRO A 69 -2.33 -35.79 -28.07
CA PRO A 69 -1.26 -36.74 -27.77
C PRO A 69 0.13 -36.21 -28.15
N LYS A 70 0.22 -35.43 -29.24
CA LYS A 70 1.49 -34.84 -29.70
C LYS A 70 2.01 -33.79 -28.72
N PHE A 71 1.13 -32.90 -28.24
CA PHE A 71 1.50 -31.89 -27.24
C PHE A 71 1.97 -32.53 -25.93
N LEU A 72 1.25 -33.53 -25.43
CA LEU A 72 1.65 -34.24 -24.22
C LEU A 72 2.97 -34.98 -24.40
N GLN A 73 3.20 -35.63 -25.54
CA GLN A 73 4.47 -36.31 -25.83
C GLN A 73 5.64 -35.32 -25.93
N LEU A 74 5.43 -34.13 -26.49
CA LEU A 74 6.44 -33.07 -26.55
C LEU A 74 6.78 -32.55 -25.15
N LEU A 75 5.78 -32.36 -24.30
CA LEU A 75 5.94 -31.82 -22.95
C LEU A 75 6.49 -32.84 -21.94
N GLU A 76 6.26 -34.13 -22.16
CA GLU A 76 6.78 -35.22 -21.30
C GLU A 76 8.22 -35.62 -21.65
N LYS A 77 8.73 -35.24 -22.82
CA LYS A 77 10.14 -35.45 -23.17
C LYS A 77 11.02 -34.57 -22.29
N LYS A 78 11.66 -35.18 -21.28
CA LYS A 78 12.73 -34.54 -20.50
C LYS A 78 13.76 -33.91 -21.45
N PRO A 79 14.19 -32.65 -21.22
CA PRO A 79 15.19 -32.02 -22.06
C PRO A 79 16.46 -32.88 -22.05
N GLN A 80 16.84 -33.41 -23.22
CA GLN A 80 18.17 -33.99 -23.40
C GLN A 80 19.19 -32.85 -23.28
N PRO A 81 20.28 -33.03 -22.52
CA PRO A 81 21.34 -32.04 -22.49
C PRO A 81 21.83 -31.79 -23.93
N PRO A 82 22.08 -30.52 -24.31
CA PRO A 82 22.40 -30.19 -25.69
C PRO A 82 23.65 -30.96 -26.13
N ALA A 83 23.56 -31.56 -27.31
CA ALA A 83 24.67 -32.24 -27.94
C ALA A 83 25.82 -31.25 -28.13
N THR A 84 27.00 -31.62 -27.64
CA THR A 84 28.26 -30.90 -27.84
C THR A 84 28.48 -30.65 -29.33
N GLU A 85 28.29 -29.41 -29.78
CA GLU A 85 28.65 -28.98 -31.12
C GLU A 85 30.18 -29.02 -31.25
N LYS A 86 30.64 -29.75 -32.27
CA LYS A 86 32.04 -29.82 -32.67
C LYS A 86 32.37 -28.54 -33.45
N GLU A 87 32.96 -27.56 -32.77
CA GLU A 87 33.78 -26.54 -33.45
C GLU A 87 35.24 -26.66 -33.02
N SER A 88 36.08 -26.80 -34.03
CA SER A 88 37.52 -26.97 -33.96
C SER A 88 38.21 -25.66 -33.58
N VAL A 89 38.76 -25.57 -32.37
CA VAL A 89 39.85 -24.64 -32.06
C VAL A 89 40.91 -25.35 -31.22
N VAL A 90 42.10 -25.38 -31.79
CA VAL A 90 43.34 -25.84 -31.15
C VAL A 90 43.74 -24.80 -30.08
N VAL A 91 44.26 -25.29 -28.95
CA VAL A 91 45.31 -24.71 -28.08
C VAL A 91 44.97 -24.66 -26.57
N ALA A 92 45.93 -25.23 -25.82
CA ALA A 92 46.25 -25.12 -24.38
C ALA A 92 45.37 -25.83 -23.33
N THR A 93 45.78 -27.06 -23.02
CA THR A 93 45.53 -27.73 -21.74
C THR A 93 46.13 -26.94 -20.58
N ALA A 94 45.27 -26.48 -19.66
CA ALA A 94 45.68 -26.01 -18.33
C ALA A 94 46.14 -27.18 -17.44
N PRO A 95 47.14 -26.98 -16.56
CA PRO A 95 47.74 -28.07 -15.79
C PRO A 95 46.82 -28.50 -14.62
N LYS A 96 46.65 -29.82 -14.47
CA LYS A 96 46.08 -30.45 -13.26
C LYS A 96 46.98 -30.13 -12.06
N VAL A 97 46.42 -29.45 -11.05
CA VAL A 97 47.07 -29.22 -9.76
C VAL A 97 47.12 -30.55 -8.99
N GLU A 98 48.32 -31.11 -8.81
CA GLU A 98 48.59 -32.23 -7.91
C GLU A 98 48.59 -31.73 -6.45
N THR A 99 47.59 -32.10 -5.65
CA THR A 99 47.62 -31.86 -4.20
C THR A 99 48.45 -32.95 -3.51
N ARG A 100 49.51 -32.56 -2.79
CA ARG A 100 50.38 -33.47 -2.02
C ARG A 100 50.06 -33.36 -0.54
N GLU A 101 49.87 -34.49 0.13
CA GLU A 101 49.58 -34.56 1.56
C GLU A 101 50.82 -35.05 2.32
N TRP A 102 51.13 -34.41 3.44
CA TRP A 102 52.33 -34.65 4.25
C TRP A 102 52.09 -35.78 5.25
N ASP A 103 52.92 -36.83 5.21
CA ASP A 103 52.83 -37.95 6.15
C ASP A 103 53.83 -37.77 7.32
N PRO A 104 53.37 -37.47 8.55
CA PRO A 104 54.24 -37.17 9.68
C PRO A 104 55.02 -38.38 10.22
N LYS A 105 54.71 -39.62 9.80
CA LYS A 105 55.47 -40.81 10.25
C LYS A 105 56.68 -41.14 9.38
N THR A 106 56.72 -40.66 8.13
CA THR A 106 57.79 -40.98 7.18
C THR A 106 58.57 -39.76 6.69
N GLY A 107 58.12 -38.55 7.05
CA GLY A 107 58.80 -37.30 6.70
C GLY A 107 58.86 -37.02 5.18
N ARG A 108 57.94 -37.60 4.40
CA ARG A 108 57.87 -37.42 2.94
C ARG A 108 56.44 -37.14 2.47
N TYR A 109 56.31 -36.36 1.40
CA TYR A 109 55.04 -36.10 0.73
C TYR A 109 54.60 -37.33 -0.09
N LYS A 110 53.37 -37.79 0.12
CA LYS A 110 52.79 -38.92 -0.62
C LYS A 110 51.77 -38.40 -1.64
N LYS A 111 51.83 -38.91 -2.88
CA LYS A 111 50.83 -38.61 -3.91
C LYS A 111 49.55 -39.40 -3.59
N SER A 112 48.48 -38.70 -3.20
CA SER A 112 47.17 -39.30 -2.94
C SER A 112 46.38 -39.35 -4.25
N THR A 113 46.23 -40.55 -4.80
CA THR A 113 45.28 -40.83 -5.89
C THR A 113 43.98 -41.30 -5.26
N THR A 114 43.02 -40.39 -5.11
CA THR A 114 41.67 -40.69 -4.62
C THR A 114 41.00 -41.65 -5.59
N LYS A 115 40.92 -42.94 -5.23
CA LYS A 115 40.09 -43.91 -5.94
C LYS A 115 38.63 -43.50 -5.72
N LEU A 116 37.92 -43.22 -6.81
CA LEU A 116 36.48 -42.99 -6.82
C LEU A 116 35.79 -44.22 -6.22
N SER A 117 35.29 -44.07 -5.00
CA SER A 117 34.47 -45.06 -4.31
C SER A 117 33.20 -45.28 -5.13
N LYS A 118 32.86 -46.55 -5.35
CA LYS A 118 31.52 -46.98 -5.76
C LYS A 118 30.46 -46.24 -4.93
N THR A 119 29.46 -45.74 -5.63
CA THR A 119 28.19 -45.27 -5.09
C THR A 119 27.68 -46.30 -4.07
N PRO A 120 27.45 -45.95 -2.79
CA PRO A 120 26.71 -46.82 -1.90
C PRO A 120 25.28 -46.90 -2.43
N GLU A 121 24.81 -48.11 -2.72
CA GLU A 121 23.39 -48.41 -2.84
C GLU A 121 22.69 -47.82 -1.62
N ALA A 122 21.72 -46.94 -1.86
CA ALA A 122 20.87 -46.42 -0.81
C ALA A 122 20.19 -47.62 -0.14
N PRO A 123 20.29 -47.77 1.19
CA PRO A 123 19.50 -48.79 1.88
C PRO A 123 18.03 -48.48 1.59
N SER A 124 17.32 -49.46 1.04
CA SER A 124 15.87 -49.45 0.99
C SER A 124 15.39 -49.39 2.44
N VAL A 125 15.09 -48.19 2.92
CA VAL A 125 14.42 -47.99 4.20
C VAL A 125 13.06 -48.66 4.04
N GLU A 126 12.88 -49.81 4.67
CA GLU A 126 11.56 -50.35 4.95
C GLU A 126 10.77 -49.23 5.60
N ILE A 127 9.66 -48.85 4.99
CA ILE A 127 8.75 -47.82 5.49
C ILE A 127 8.18 -48.38 6.80
N GLY A 128 8.87 -48.08 7.91
CA GLY A 128 8.38 -48.32 9.25
C GLY A 128 7.08 -47.55 9.49
N ASP A 129 6.41 -47.92 10.57
CA ASP A 129 5.09 -47.42 10.97
C ASP A 129 5.01 -45.89 10.91
N LEU A 130 4.35 -45.38 9.86
CA LEU A 130 4.21 -43.96 9.56
C LEU A 130 3.49 -43.20 10.69
N GLU A 131 2.65 -43.90 11.44
CA GLU A 131 1.94 -43.29 12.57
C GLU A 131 2.89 -42.99 13.74
N HIS A 132 3.87 -43.86 14.02
CA HIS A 132 4.86 -43.59 15.06
C HIS A 132 5.75 -42.38 14.71
N ALA A 133 6.17 -42.25 13.45
CA ALA A 133 6.93 -41.10 12.99
C ALA A 133 6.11 -39.79 13.03
N ARG A 134 4.80 -39.90 12.80
CA ARG A 134 3.88 -38.76 12.90
C ARG A 134 3.68 -38.32 14.34
N GLU A 135 3.48 -39.27 15.26
CA GLU A 135 3.38 -39.01 16.69
C GLU A 135 4.65 -38.36 17.22
N ASP A 136 5.83 -38.92 16.91
CA ASP A 136 7.12 -38.35 17.31
C ASP A 136 7.33 -36.93 16.79
N LEU A 137 6.98 -36.68 15.51
CA LEU A 137 7.06 -35.33 14.94
C LEU A 137 6.10 -34.34 15.64
N THR A 138 4.87 -34.76 15.91
CA THR A 138 3.91 -33.90 16.61
C THR A 138 4.38 -33.59 18.02
N GLN A 139 4.83 -34.59 18.79
CA GLN A 139 5.33 -34.42 20.15
C GLN A 139 6.60 -33.55 20.17
N GLY A 140 7.53 -33.77 19.24
CA GLY A 140 8.73 -32.96 19.08
C GLY A 140 8.42 -31.50 18.76
N HIS A 141 7.43 -31.25 17.89
CA HIS A 141 6.98 -29.90 17.57
C HIS A 141 6.31 -29.20 18.77
N TRP A 142 5.48 -29.90 19.54
CA TRP A 142 4.90 -29.37 20.78
C TRP A 142 5.98 -29.02 21.81
N ALA A 143 6.98 -29.90 21.99
CA ALA A 143 8.10 -29.65 22.89
C ALA A 143 8.94 -28.44 22.43
N LEU A 144 9.19 -28.30 21.13
CA LEU A 144 9.90 -27.16 20.55
C LEU A 144 9.14 -25.84 20.82
N ARG A 145 7.82 -25.83 20.62
CA ARG A 145 6.98 -24.65 20.91
C ARG A 145 7.03 -24.25 22.38
N ALA A 146 6.93 -25.21 23.28
CA ALA A 146 7.00 -24.96 24.72
C ALA A 146 8.34 -24.30 25.09
N ARG A 147 9.45 -24.80 24.54
CA ARG A 147 10.79 -24.21 24.72
C ARG A 147 10.90 -22.80 24.12
N ALA A 148 10.44 -22.62 22.89
CA ALA A 148 10.44 -21.32 22.23
C ALA A 148 9.63 -20.28 23.02
N LYS A 149 8.51 -20.68 23.64
CA LYS A 149 7.68 -19.80 24.48
C LYS A 149 8.43 -19.33 25.72
N SER A 150 9.16 -20.24 26.38
CA SER A 150 10.04 -19.88 27.51
C SER A 150 11.09 -18.86 27.08
N VAL A 151 11.80 -19.13 25.97
CA VAL A 151 12.85 -18.24 25.46
C VAL A 151 12.28 -16.87 25.08
N LEU A 152 11.08 -16.82 24.50
CA LEU A 152 10.42 -15.55 24.16
C LEU A 152 10.13 -14.72 25.41
N VAL A 153 9.63 -15.33 26.48
CA VAL A 153 9.39 -14.65 27.76
C VAL A 153 10.69 -14.09 28.32
N ASP A 154 11.76 -14.89 28.34
CA ASP A 154 13.07 -14.47 28.84
C ASP A 154 13.65 -13.30 28.02
N LEU A 155 13.50 -13.34 26.69
CA LEU A 155 13.93 -12.26 25.80
C LEU A 155 13.16 -10.96 26.03
N LEU A 156 11.84 -11.04 26.24
CA LEU A 156 11.00 -9.88 26.56
C LEU A 156 11.37 -9.28 27.92
N GLN A 157 11.65 -10.11 28.92
CA GLN A 157 12.14 -9.65 30.23
C GLN A 157 13.50 -8.96 30.11
N LEU A 158 14.43 -9.53 29.34
CA LEU A 158 15.73 -8.89 29.08
C LEU A 158 15.60 -7.56 28.35
N GLN A 159 14.64 -7.44 27.42
CA GLN A 159 14.36 -6.19 26.74
C GLN A 159 13.79 -5.12 27.69
N ALA A 160 12.90 -5.52 28.61
CA ALA A 160 12.37 -4.64 29.65
C ALA A 160 13.48 -4.16 30.60
N LEU A 161 14.37 -5.06 31.04
CA LEU A 161 15.51 -4.71 31.89
C LEU A 161 16.50 -3.77 31.18
N ARG A 162 16.78 -3.98 29.89
CA ARG A 162 17.62 -3.07 29.08
C ARG A 162 17.00 -1.68 28.96
N LYS A 163 15.67 -1.59 28.79
CA LYS A 163 14.94 -0.33 28.76
C LYS A 163 15.09 0.42 30.10
N GLN A 164 14.95 -0.30 31.23
CA GLN A 164 15.16 0.28 32.56
C GLN A 164 16.60 0.75 32.79
N ALA A 165 17.58 0.08 32.19
CA ALA A 165 18.99 0.45 32.28
C ALA A 165 19.42 1.57 31.30
N GLY A 166 18.51 2.14 30.50
CA GLY A 166 18.82 3.22 29.55
C GLY A 166 19.68 2.78 28.35
N LEU A 167 19.75 1.47 28.07
CA LEU A 167 20.52 0.93 26.94
C LEU A 167 19.68 0.95 25.65
N SER A 168 20.30 1.35 24.53
CA SER A 168 19.63 1.44 23.23
C SER A 168 19.05 0.08 22.79
N GLN A 169 17.80 0.11 22.33
CA GLN A 169 17.05 -1.06 21.88
C GLN A 169 17.42 -1.44 20.45
N SER A 170 18.50 -2.19 20.29
CA SER A 170 18.69 -2.98 19.08
C SER A 170 17.58 -4.06 19.03
N LYS A 171 16.62 -3.92 18.09
CA LYS A 171 15.64 -4.98 17.78
C LYS A 171 16.43 -6.25 17.44
N SER A 172 16.39 -7.23 18.34
CA SER A 172 17.04 -8.52 18.14
C SER A 172 16.39 -9.21 16.94
N LYS A 173 17.17 -9.41 15.85
CA LYS A 173 16.74 -10.16 14.64
C LYS A 173 16.22 -11.58 14.96
N ASN A 174 16.54 -12.10 16.15
CA ASN A 174 16.14 -13.43 16.59
C ASN A 174 14.78 -13.44 17.31
N LEU A 175 14.30 -12.30 17.82
CA LEU A 175 13.03 -12.21 18.54
C LEU A 175 11.86 -12.54 17.62
N SER A 176 11.84 -11.96 16.41
CA SER A 176 10.83 -12.25 15.39
C SER A 176 10.83 -13.71 14.93
N LYS A 177 11.99 -14.38 14.91
CA LYS A 177 12.09 -15.81 14.56
C LYS A 177 11.49 -16.71 15.64
N ILE A 178 11.72 -16.38 16.91
CA ILE A 178 11.21 -17.15 18.04
C ILE A 178 9.70 -16.92 18.19
N GLU A 179 9.24 -15.68 18.00
CA GLU A 179 7.83 -15.32 18.01
C GLU A 179 7.04 -16.12 16.95
N ALA A 180 7.60 -16.31 15.76
CA ALA A 180 7.01 -17.13 14.69
C ALA A 180 6.88 -18.63 15.03
N ILE A 181 7.73 -19.16 15.92
CA ILE A 181 7.63 -20.57 16.38
C ILE A 181 6.51 -20.69 17.43
N VAL A 182 6.41 -19.70 18.33
CA VAL A 182 5.49 -19.69 19.48
C VAL A 182 4.05 -19.43 19.06
N TYR A 183 3.85 -18.39 18.27
CA TYR A 183 2.53 -18.02 17.76
C TYR A 183 2.46 -18.49 16.30
N PRO A 184 1.77 -19.61 16.01
CA PRO A 184 1.42 -19.90 14.62
C PRO A 184 0.61 -18.72 14.09
N ARG A 185 1.27 -17.86 13.34
CA ARG A 185 0.61 -16.83 12.55
C ARG A 185 -0.39 -17.57 11.66
N THR A 186 -1.66 -17.20 11.73
CA THR A 186 -2.74 -17.75 10.87
C THR A 186 -2.49 -17.49 9.38
N VAL A 187 -1.44 -16.74 9.05
CA VAL A 187 -0.93 -16.53 7.70
C VAL A 187 0.49 -17.11 7.61
N PRO A 188 0.75 -18.07 6.69
CA PRO A 188 2.01 -18.79 6.64
C PRO A 188 3.14 -17.88 6.12
N THR A 189 3.95 -17.28 7.00
CA THR A 189 5.18 -16.57 6.61
C THR A 189 6.39 -17.49 6.42
N SER A 190 6.16 -18.76 6.07
CA SER A 190 7.25 -19.65 5.65
C SER A 190 6.76 -20.65 4.59
N SER A 191 6.02 -20.19 3.58
CA SER A 191 5.90 -20.93 2.33
C SER A 191 6.86 -20.32 1.32
N LYS A 192 7.87 -21.11 0.97
CA LYS A 192 8.68 -21.10 -0.27
C LYS A 192 8.38 -19.92 -1.19
N THR A 193 9.43 -19.15 -1.52
CA THR A 193 9.51 -18.19 -2.63
C THR A 193 8.95 -18.80 -3.92
N GLY A 194 7.64 -18.78 -4.05
CA GLY A 194 6.92 -19.02 -5.28
C GLY A 194 6.53 -17.67 -5.86
N PRO A 195 6.17 -17.63 -7.15
CA PRO A 195 5.62 -16.42 -7.74
C PRO A 195 4.37 -15.98 -6.95
N PRO A 196 4.13 -14.66 -6.82
CA PRO A 196 2.91 -14.15 -6.21
C PRO A 196 1.68 -14.73 -6.93
N GLY A 197 0.60 -14.94 -6.18
CA GLY A 197 -0.65 -15.49 -6.74
C GLY A 197 -1.21 -14.63 -7.88
N SER A 198 -2.15 -15.17 -8.65
CA SER A 198 -2.82 -14.36 -9.68
C SER A 198 -3.61 -13.20 -9.05
N ALA A 199 -3.54 -12.01 -9.63
CA ALA A 199 -4.22 -10.82 -9.11
C ALA A 199 -5.73 -11.06 -8.93
N ARG A 200 -6.35 -11.84 -9.81
CA ARG A 200 -7.77 -12.24 -9.72
C ARG A 200 -8.06 -13.12 -8.50
N SER A 201 -7.16 -14.05 -8.16
CA SER A 201 -7.30 -14.91 -6.98
C SER A 201 -7.21 -14.08 -5.70
N VAL A 202 -6.20 -13.21 -5.61
CA VAL A 202 -5.99 -12.33 -4.46
C VAL A 202 -7.16 -11.35 -4.31
N ALA A 203 -7.63 -10.74 -5.41
CA ALA A 203 -8.80 -9.87 -5.39
C ALA A 203 -10.09 -10.60 -4.98
N ARG A 204 -10.21 -11.92 -5.20
CA ARG A 204 -11.32 -12.71 -4.65
C ARG A 204 -11.21 -12.81 -3.13
N ILE A 205 -10.05 -13.18 -2.60
CA ILE A 205 -9.81 -13.29 -1.16
C ILE A 205 -10.08 -11.96 -0.45
N ILE A 206 -9.65 -10.83 -1.05
CA ILE A 206 -9.90 -9.48 -0.51
C ILE A 206 -11.40 -9.15 -0.49
N ARG A 207 -12.14 -9.47 -1.56
CA ARG A 207 -13.60 -9.25 -1.61
C ARG A 207 -14.34 -10.08 -0.57
N ASP A 208 -13.87 -11.30 -0.32
CA ASP A 208 -14.44 -12.19 0.69
C ASP A 208 -14.12 -11.72 2.13
N ASN A 209 -13.05 -10.93 2.30
CA ASN A 209 -12.56 -10.46 3.61
C ASN A 209 -12.31 -8.93 3.63
N PRO A 210 -13.34 -8.09 3.45
CA PRO A 210 -13.16 -6.64 3.27
C PRO A 210 -12.56 -5.92 4.49
N LYS A 211 -12.72 -6.46 5.70
CA LYS A 211 -12.13 -5.90 6.93
C LYS A 211 -10.62 -6.03 7.01
N GLU A 212 -10.07 -7.04 6.33
CA GLU A 212 -8.64 -7.36 6.29
C GLU A 212 -8.01 -6.95 4.94
N ALA A 213 -8.74 -6.17 4.13
CA ALA A 213 -8.34 -5.82 2.77
C ALA A 213 -6.95 -5.17 2.71
N THR A 214 -6.67 -4.17 3.56
CA THR A 214 -5.36 -3.50 3.58
C THR A 214 -4.24 -4.49 3.89
N SER A 215 -4.38 -5.31 4.94
CA SER A 215 -3.35 -6.28 5.33
C SER A 215 -3.09 -7.34 4.26
N LEU A 216 -4.14 -7.83 3.61
CA LEU A 216 -4.03 -8.82 2.54
C LEU A 216 -3.31 -8.25 1.31
N ILE A 217 -3.59 -7.00 0.95
CA ILE A 217 -2.92 -6.33 -0.17
C ILE A 217 -1.46 -6.05 0.17
N ILE A 218 -1.16 -5.60 1.40
CA ILE A 218 0.22 -5.40 1.83
C ILE A 218 1.01 -6.71 1.73
N THR A 219 0.45 -7.83 2.22
CA THR A 219 1.11 -9.14 2.10
C THR A 219 1.35 -9.53 0.63
N ASP A 220 0.38 -9.32 -0.26
CA ASP A 220 0.56 -9.61 -1.70
C ASP A 220 1.66 -8.76 -2.36
N LEU A 221 1.73 -7.47 -1.99
CA LEU A 221 2.72 -6.56 -2.53
C LEU A 221 4.12 -6.83 -1.91
N GLU A 222 4.21 -7.19 -0.63
CA GLU A 222 5.45 -7.66 0.03
C GLU A 222 5.97 -8.95 -0.64
N ASP A 223 5.09 -9.91 -0.91
CA ASP A 223 5.41 -11.15 -1.62
C ASP A 223 5.88 -10.85 -3.05
N THR A 224 5.20 -9.93 -3.75
CA THR A 224 5.60 -9.47 -5.08
C THR A 224 6.99 -8.82 -5.03
N MET A 225 7.23 -7.94 -4.07
CA MET A 225 8.51 -7.26 -3.89
C MET A 225 9.64 -8.28 -3.62
N SER A 226 9.40 -9.22 -2.71
CA SER A 226 10.35 -10.28 -2.35
C SER A 226 10.66 -11.19 -3.54
N TRP A 227 9.64 -11.59 -4.30
CA TRP A 227 9.79 -12.38 -5.52
C TRP A 227 10.57 -11.63 -6.61
N THR A 228 10.26 -10.36 -6.83
CA THR A 228 10.96 -9.54 -7.83
C THR A 228 12.43 -9.39 -7.47
N ARG A 229 12.77 -9.15 -6.21
CA ARG A 229 14.16 -9.04 -5.76
C ARG A 229 14.93 -10.35 -5.83
N ALA A 230 14.29 -11.48 -5.58
CA ALA A 230 14.95 -12.78 -5.54
C ALA A 230 14.12 -13.87 -6.20
N PRO A 231 13.91 -13.84 -7.53
CA PRO A 231 13.14 -14.87 -8.20
C PRO A 231 13.86 -16.21 -8.03
N HIS A 232 13.11 -17.22 -7.57
CA HIS A 232 13.65 -18.54 -7.19
C HIS A 232 14.78 -18.48 -6.15
N GLY A 233 14.80 -17.44 -5.30
CA GLY A 233 15.79 -17.28 -4.23
C GLY A 233 17.16 -16.76 -4.70
N LYS A 234 17.31 -16.37 -5.98
CA LYS A 234 18.55 -15.76 -6.49
C LYS A 234 18.43 -14.23 -6.45
N PRO A 235 19.21 -13.52 -5.62
CA PRO A 235 19.10 -12.06 -5.52
C PRO A 235 19.50 -11.40 -6.84
N LEU A 236 18.57 -10.63 -7.40
CA LEU A 236 18.79 -9.74 -8.52
C LEU A 236 19.00 -8.32 -7.99
N ARG A 237 20.01 -7.62 -8.50
CA ARG A 237 20.14 -6.17 -8.31
C ARG A 237 19.18 -5.45 -9.25
N ILE A 238 17.92 -5.38 -8.87
CA ILE A 238 16.92 -4.60 -9.59
C ILE A 238 16.97 -3.16 -9.07
N ASN A 239 16.88 -2.19 -9.99
CA ASN A 239 16.76 -0.78 -9.64
C ASN A 239 15.44 -0.53 -8.89
N ASN A 240 15.46 0.36 -7.90
CA ASN A 240 14.30 0.71 -7.08
C ASN A 240 13.14 1.25 -7.92
N ASP A 241 13.41 2.00 -8.98
CA ASP A 241 12.36 2.48 -9.89
C ASP A 241 11.66 1.33 -10.62
N ALA A 242 12.41 0.32 -11.08
CA ALA A 242 11.84 -0.86 -11.73
C ALA A 242 11.02 -1.71 -10.74
N LEU A 243 11.45 -1.75 -9.47
CA LEU A 243 10.68 -2.38 -8.39
C LEU A 243 9.37 -1.61 -8.14
N ARG A 244 9.43 -0.28 -8.03
CA ARG A 244 8.26 0.59 -7.86
C ARG A 244 7.29 0.43 -9.03
N ASP A 245 7.78 0.44 -10.27
CA ASP A 245 6.97 0.19 -11.47
C ASP A 245 6.28 -1.18 -11.43
N THR A 246 6.96 -2.21 -10.92
CA THR A 246 6.38 -3.55 -10.77
C THR A 246 5.26 -3.55 -9.74
N LEU A 247 5.45 -2.87 -8.61
CA LEU A 247 4.42 -2.72 -7.57
C LEU A 247 3.22 -1.90 -8.06
N VAL A 248 3.45 -0.82 -8.80
CA VAL A 248 2.38 -0.01 -9.42
C VAL A 248 1.59 -0.83 -10.44
N LYS A 249 2.26 -1.62 -11.29
CA LYS A 249 1.59 -2.55 -12.22
C LYS A 249 0.78 -3.60 -11.47
N ARG A 250 1.32 -4.16 -10.38
CA ARG A 250 0.61 -5.14 -9.55
C ARG A 250 -0.63 -4.53 -8.87
N LYS A 251 -0.50 -3.31 -8.33
CA LYS A 251 -1.59 -2.51 -7.78
C LYS A 251 -2.70 -2.31 -8.82
N ALA A 252 -2.37 -1.83 -10.02
CA ALA A 252 -3.34 -1.62 -11.10
C ALA A 252 -4.06 -2.92 -11.51
N ALA A 253 -3.32 -4.04 -11.55
CA ALA A 253 -3.90 -5.35 -11.82
C ALA A 253 -4.92 -5.78 -10.74
N LEU A 254 -4.63 -5.53 -9.45
CA LEU A 254 -5.57 -5.79 -8.35
C LEU A 254 -6.80 -4.87 -8.44
N GLU A 255 -6.60 -3.57 -8.67
CA GLU A 255 -7.67 -2.58 -8.76
C GLU A 255 -8.67 -2.90 -9.88
N SER A 256 -8.21 -3.46 -10.99
CA SER A 256 -9.07 -3.90 -12.11
C SER A 256 -10.06 -5.02 -11.75
N HIS A 257 -9.86 -5.67 -10.60
CA HIS A 257 -10.68 -6.79 -10.10
C HIS A 257 -11.39 -6.49 -8.77
N LEU A 258 -11.19 -5.29 -8.21
CA LEU A 258 -11.80 -4.85 -6.97
C LEU A 258 -12.91 -3.82 -7.22
N THR A 259 -13.90 -3.79 -6.33
CA THR A 259 -14.95 -2.76 -6.31
C THR A 259 -14.39 -1.40 -5.89
N ASP A 260 -15.00 -0.29 -6.30
CA ASP A 260 -14.52 1.07 -5.99
C ASP A 260 -14.33 1.34 -4.48
N LYS A 261 -15.18 0.77 -3.62
CA LYS A 261 -15.03 0.88 -2.16
C LYS A 261 -13.72 0.26 -1.63
N LEU A 262 -13.17 -0.73 -2.34
CA LEU A 262 -11.96 -1.45 -1.94
C LEU A 262 -10.66 -0.93 -2.58
N LYS A 263 -10.75 -0.16 -3.67
CA LYS A 263 -9.58 0.40 -4.36
C LYS A 263 -8.73 1.30 -3.47
N VAL A 264 -9.34 2.00 -2.51
CA VAL A 264 -8.63 2.83 -1.52
C VAL A 264 -7.59 2.02 -0.72
N HIS A 265 -7.83 0.74 -0.47
CA HIS A 265 -6.88 -0.12 0.26
C HIS A 265 -5.64 -0.44 -0.57
N CYS A 266 -5.72 -0.43 -1.90
CA CYS A 266 -4.57 -0.62 -2.78
C CYS A 266 -3.60 0.56 -2.71
N GLU A 267 -4.13 1.78 -2.62
CA GLU A 267 -3.32 3.00 -2.44
C GLU A 267 -2.62 3.01 -1.07
N LEU A 268 -3.37 2.72 0.00
CA LEU A 268 -2.84 2.63 1.35
C LEU A 268 -1.74 1.56 1.47
N ALA A 269 -1.96 0.37 0.88
CA ALA A 269 -0.98 -0.70 0.93
C ALA A 269 0.34 -0.34 0.24
N LEU A 270 0.26 0.28 -0.95
CA LEU A 270 1.46 0.73 -1.66
C LEU A 270 2.21 1.79 -0.85
N MET A 271 1.48 2.76 -0.27
CA MET A 271 2.03 3.79 0.61
C MET A 271 2.80 3.19 1.80
N HIS A 272 2.25 2.19 2.49
CA HIS A 272 2.95 1.54 3.61
C HIS A 272 4.22 0.80 3.18
N ILE A 273 4.21 0.17 2.01
CA ILE A 273 5.39 -0.54 1.49
C ILE A 273 6.49 0.43 1.11
N GLU A 274 6.15 1.54 0.48
CA GLU A 274 7.13 2.58 0.15
C GLU A 274 7.72 3.24 1.39
N HIS A 275 6.96 3.32 2.49
CA HIS A 275 7.40 3.86 3.77
C HIS A 275 8.38 2.96 4.51
N GLU A 276 8.06 1.67 4.62
CA GLU A 276 8.84 0.77 5.48
C GLU A 276 10.09 0.19 4.84
N HIS A 277 10.10 0.09 3.52
CA HIS A 277 11.25 -0.45 2.81
C HIS A 277 12.20 0.69 2.49
N GLU A 278 13.20 0.87 3.36
CA GLU A 278 14.30 1.85 3.23
C GLU A 278 14.91 1.88 1.82
N ASP A 279 14.98 0.72 1.18
CA ASP A 279 15.52 0.60 -0.18
C ASP A 279 14.68 1.33 -1.25
N ILE A 280 13.38 1.56 -1.05
CA ILE A 280 12.53 2.22 -2.06
C ILE A 280 12.74 3.74 -2.06
N ASP A 281 13.30 4.29 -0.98
CA ASP A 281 13.71 5.70 -0.80
C ASP A 281 12.67 6.70 -1.34
N ARG A 282 11.51 6.74 -0.70
CA ARG A 282 10.46 7.71 -1.04
C ARG A 282 10.76 9.04 -0.36
N ASN A 283 10.97 10.08 -1.17
CA ASN A 283 11.12 11.44 -0.68
C ASN A 283 9.74 12.05 -0.38
N TYR A 284 9.44 12.24 0.90
CA TYR A 284 8.27 12.99 1.36
C TYR A 284 8.53 14.49 1.37
N ALA A 285 7.47 15.30 1.38
CA ALA A 285 7.58 16.76 1.46
C ALA A 285 8.17 17.22 2.81
N ASN A 286 7.99 16.43 3.86
CA ASN A 286 8.56 16.62 5.18
C ASN A 286 9.51 15.47 5.55
N THR A 287 10.58 15.79 6.26
CA THR A 287 11.55 14.82 6.81
C THR A 287 11.23 14.43 8.26
N GLU A 288 10.54 15.31 8.97
CA GLU A 288 10.15 15.17 10.38
C GLU A 288 8.64 15.35 10.53
N THR A 289 8.08 14.79 11.60
CA THR A 289 6.68 15.00 12.03
C THR A 289 6.49 16.39 12.61
N MET A 290 5.26 16.74 13.01
CA MET A 290 5.00 18.05 13.63
C MET A 290 5.65 18.19 15.01
N LEU A 291 5.99 17.07 15.65
CA LEU A 291 6.66 17.03 16.96
C LEU A 291 8.18 16.82 16.84
N GLY A 292 8.71 16.72 15.63
CA GLY A 292 10.15 16.61 15.37
C GLY A 292 10.70 15.18 15.34
N ASP A 293 9.84 14.16 15.35
CA ASP A 293 10.26 12.78 15.13
C ASP A 293 10.57 12.54 13.65
N GLU A 294 11.53 11.68 13.32
CA GLU A 294 11.83 11.41 11.91
C GLU A 294 10.67 10.64 11.24
N VAL A 295 10.31 11.03 10.00
CA VAL A 295 9.19 10.39 9.29
C VAL A 295 9.37 8.89 9.18
N LYS A 296 10.60 8.41 8.90
CA LYS A 296 10.93 6.98 8.78
C LYS A 296 10.60 6.15 10.02
N ASP A 297 10.52 6.78 11.19
CA ASP A 297 10.29 6.13 12.48
C ASP A 297 8.79 6.03 12.82
N ILE A 298 7.89 6.65 12.02
CA ILE A 298 6.44 6.56 12.21
C ILE A 298 5.99 5.10 12.04
N PRO A 299 5.32 4.49 13.04
CA PRO A 299 4.81 3.13 12.94
C PRO A 299 3.75 2.99 11.83
N ARG A 300 3.70 1.82 11.17
CA ARG A 300 2.72 1.49 10.11
C ARG A 300 1.29 1.89 10.48
N ASP A 301 0.88 1.52 11.69
CA ASP A 301 -0.49 1.69 12.18
C ASP A 301 -0.88 3.16 12.39
N ASN A 302 0.12 4.05 12.45
CA ASN A 302 -0.04 5.50 12.57
C ASN A 302 0.27 6.25 11.27
N PHE A 303 0.81 5.59 10.26
CA PHE A 303 1.35 6.28 9.09
C PHE A 303 0.30 6.58 8.02
N TYR A 304 0.27 7.81 7.53
CA TYR A 304 -0.56 8.21 6.39
C TYR A 304 0.12 9.28 5.54
N VAL A 305 -0.12 9.28 4.23
CA VAL A 305 0.43 10.25 3.28
C VAL A 305 -0.69 10.91 2.50
N THR A 306 -0.69 12.24 2.46
CA THR A 306 -1.66 13.06 1.73
C THR A 306 -1.22 13.31 0.29
N GLU A 307 -2.13 13.77 -0.57
CA GLU A 307 -1.84 13.99 -2.00
C GLU A 307 -0.76 15.05 -2.26
N ASP A 308 -0.58 15.98 -1.33
CA ASP A 308 0.52 16.95 -1.32
C ASP A 308 1.87 16.35 -0.87
N ASN A 309 1.93 15.02 -0.73
CA ASN A 309 3.10 14.21 -0.39
C ASN A 309 3.68 14.48 1.01
N TYR A 310 2.86 15.01 1.93
CA TYR A 310 3.22 15.06 3.35
C TYR A 310 2.93 13.74 4.05
N ALA A 311 3.91 13.26 4.81
CA ALA A 311 3.81 12.10 5.67
C ALA A 311 3.40 12.51 7.08
N TRP A 312 2.41 11.80 7.62
CA TRP A 312 1.77 12.11 8.89
C TRP A 312 1.86 10.93 9.85
N ASP A 313 2.20 11.24 11.11
CA ASP A 313 1.69 10.45 12.22
C ASP A 313 0.22 10.86 12.43
N MET A 314 -0.67 9.89 12.30
CA MET A 314 -2.10 10.10 12.38
C MET A 314 -2.58 10.51 13.77
N ASP A 315 -1.88 10.17 14.85
CA ASP A 315 -2.22 10.67 16.19
C ASP A 315 -1.94 12.18 16.27
N GLU A 316 -0.76 12.60 15.81
CA GLU A 316 -0.40 14.02 15.74
C GLU A 316 -1.36 14.81 14.84
N LEU A 317 -1.65 14.29 13.64
CA LEU A 317 -2.55 14.94 12.69
C LEU A 317 -3.96 15.10 13.27
N VAL A 318 -4.49 14.05 13.91
CA VAL A 318 -5.81 14.10 14.55
C VAL A 318 -5.83 15.11 15.68
N GLN A 319 -4.78 15.18 16.50
CA GLN A 319 -4.66 16.19 17.56
C GLN A 319 -4.61 17.61 17.00
N ALA A 320 -3.84 17.83 15.93
CA ALA A 320 -3.74 19.14 15.28
C ALA A 320 -5.07 19.59 14.64
N ILE A 321 -5.81 18.67 14.02
CA ILE A 321 -7.13 18.95 13.46
C ILE A 321 -8.13 19.27 14.58
N ARG A 322 -8.12 18.51 15.68
CA ARG A 322 -8.96 18.78 16.86
C ARG A 322 -8.68 20.14 17.48
N ALA A 323 -7.40 20.50 17.64
CA ALA A 323 -6.99 21.80 18.15
C ALA A 323 -7.47 22.95 17.24
N ASN A 324 -7.59 22.69 15.93
CA ASN A 324 -8.14 23.62 14.95
C ASN A 324 -9.66 23.49 14.77
N SER A 325 -10.38 23.02 15.79
CA SER A 325 -11.85 22.89 15.80
C SER A 325 -12.39 21.96 14.71
N GLY A 326 -11.60 21.00 14.21
CA GLY A 326 -12.07 20.03 13.21
C GLY A 326 -11.96 20.49 11.76
N VAL A 327 -11.32 21.63 11.47
CA VAL A 327 -11.04 22.03 10.08
C VAL A 327 -10.03 21.06 9.47
N LEU A 328 -10.46 20.36 8.41
CA LEU A 328 -9.66 19.38 7.69
C LEU A 328 -8.66 20.07 6.74
N ARG A 329 -7.60 20.61 7.35
CA ARG A 329 -6.50 21.28 6.68
C ARG A 329 -5.16 20.69 7.10
N ASN A 330 -4.21 20.72 6.19
CA ASN A 330 -2.82 20.40 6.46
C ASN A 330 -2.25 21.43 7.48
N PRO A 331 -1.84 20.99 8.68
CA PRO A 331 -1.35 21.90 9.72
C PRO A 331 -0.02 22.59 9.37
N LEU A 332 0.79 22.00 8.48
CA LEU A 332 2.09 22.52 8.04
C LEU A 332 1.93 23.47 6.85
N SER A 333 1.29 23.01 5.76
CA SER A 333 1.11 23.82 4.54
C SER A 333 -0.03 24.83 4.63
N LYS A 334 -0.93 24.69 5.62
CA LYS A 334 -2.18 25.46 5.81
C LYS A 334 -3.18 25.30 4.67
N GLN A 335 -2.95 24.38 3.74
CA GLN A 335 -3.89 24.09 2.65
C GLN A 335 -5.00 23.16 3.13
N MET A 336 -6.20 23.30 2.55
CA MET A 336 -7.29 22.34 2.78
C MET A 336 -6.90 20.98 2.22
N PHE A 337 -7.22 19.90 2.95
CA PHE A 337 -7.07 18.56 2.41
C PHE A 337 -8.03 18.37 1.23
N THR A 338 -7.61 17.59 0.24
CA THR A 338 -8.49 17.25 -0.88
C THR A 338 -9.61 16.33 -0.40
N PRO A 339 -10.74 16.23 -1.14
CA PRO A 339 -11.80 15.27 -0.80
C PRO A 339 -11.30 13.83 -0.67
N LYS A 340 -10.26 13.47 -1.45
CA LYS A 340 -9.61 12.18 -1.38
C LYS A 340 -8.85 12.00 -0.05
N ASP A 341 -8.03 12.98 0.32
CA ASP A 341 -7.29 12.99 1.57
C ASP A 341 -8.22 12.91 2.77
N ILE A 342 -9.30 13.71 2.78
CA ILE A 342 -10.30 13.68 3.84
C ILE A 342 -10.88 12.28 3.99
N LYS A 343 -11.29 11.66 2.89
CA LYS A 343 -11.83 10.30 2.92
C LYS A 343 -10.80 9.30 3.47
N GLY A 344 -9.54 9.39 3.06
CA GLY A 344 -8.47 8.54 3.57
C GLY A 344 -8.23 8.72 5.07
N ILE A 345 -8.14 9.97 5.53
CA ILE A 345 -8.02 10.35 6.95
C ILE A 345 -9.17 9.75 7.76
N LEU A 346 -10.42 9.89 7.29
CA LEU A 346 -11.61 9.39 8.00
C LEU A 346 -11.72 7.85 8.00
N ILE A 347 -11.19 7.17 6.98
CA ILE A 347 -11.13 5.71 6.93
C ILE A 347 -10.08 5.17 7.91
N HIS A 348 -8.99 5.91 8.13
CA HIS A 348 -7.91 5.51 9.02
C HIS A 348 -8.42 5.26 10.45
N PRO A 349 -8.00 4.17 11.14
CA PRO A 349 -8.49 3.85 12.49
C PRO A 349 -8.39 5.00 13.49
N MET A 350 -7.26 5.71 13.49
CA MET A 350 -7.03 6.89 14.35
C MET A 350 -7.83 8.13 13.92
N GLY A 351 -8.19 8.24 12.64
CA GLY A 351 -8.93 9.39 12.11
C GLY A 351 -10.44 9.30 12.25
N LYS A 352 -11.01 8.10 12.53
CA LYS A 352 -12.45 7.89 12.77
C LYS A 352 -13.11 8.88 13.74
N PRO A 353 -12.49 9.27 14.87
CA PRO A 353 -13.08 10.26 15.76
C PRO A 353 -13.30 11.64 15.11
N LEU A 354 -12.54 11.98 14.07
CA LEU A 354 -12.73 13.23 13.32
C LEU A 354 -14.07 13.24 12.55
N ALA A 355 -14.63 12.08 12.23
CA ALA A 355 -15.94 12.01 11.58
C ALA A 355 -17.04 12.60 12.47
N ALA A 356 -16.97 12.40 13.79
CA ALA A 356 -17.90 13.00 14.74
C ALA A 356 -17.79 14.53 14.74
N LEU A 357 -16.57 15.07 14.67
CA LEU A 357 -16.33 16.51 14.56
C LEU A 357 -16.82 17.08 13.23
N ALA A 358 -16.66 16.34 12.13
CA ALA A 358 -17.21 16.76 10.83
C ALA A 358 -18.74 16.85 10.86
N VAL A 359 -19.41 15.91 11.53
CA VAL A 359 -20.87 15.97 11.77
C VAL A 359 -21.23 17.16 12.65
N GLU A 360 -20.50 17.39 13.75
CA GLU A 360 -20.73 18.53 14.64
C GLU A 360 -20.57 19.87 13.91
N GLN A 361 -19.51 20.02 13.10
CA GLN A 361 -19.31 21.20 12.26
C GLN A 361 -20.43 21.39 11.24
N HIS A 362 -20.90 20.29 10.64
CA HIS A 362 -22.04 20.34 9.73
C HIS A 362 -23.34 20.72 10.45
N GLU A 363 -23.60 20.22 11.65
CA GLU A 363 -24.75 20.60 12.47
C GLU A 363 -24.69 22.07 12.91
N MET A 364 -23.52 22.54 13.34
CA MET A 364 -23.29 23.97 13.64
C MET A 364 -23.55 24.86 12.42
N SER A 365 -23.14 24.42 11.22
CA SER A 365 -23.40 25.16 9.98
C SER A 365 -24.89 25.29 9.66
N LYS A 366 -25.69 24.27 9.97
CA LYS A 366 -27.16 24.31 9.83
C LYS A 366 -27.82 25.27 10.82
N GLY A 367 -27.22 25.45 11.99
CA GLY A 367 -27.69 26.35 13.04
C GLY A 367 -27.73 27.83 12.65
N VAL A 368 -26.93 28.26 11.65
CA VAL A 368 -26.91 29.64 11.17
C VAL A 368 -28.08 29.90 10.23
N ARG A 369 -28.98 30.82 10.59
CA ARG A 369 -30.21 31.13 9.82
C ARG A 369 -29.89 31.89 8.53
N LEU A 370 -30.78 31.78 7.53
CA LEU A 370 -30.65 32.53 6.26
C LEU A 370 -30.55 34.04 6.50
N ALA A 371 -31.35 34.59 7.42
CA ALA A 371 -31.28 36.00 7.79
C ALA A 371 -29.88 36.41 8.28
N THR A 372 -29.20 35.56 9.04
CA THR A 372 -27.84 35.82 9.52
C THR A 372 -26.83 35.77 8.37
N ILE A 373 -26.99 34.83 7.42
CA ILE A 373 -26.17 34.77 6.21
C ILE A 373 -26.35 36.06 5.38
N GLU A 374 -27.58 36.55 5.22
CA GLU A 374 -27.86 37.82 4.53
C GLU A 374 -27.21 39.02 5.25
N GLN A 375 -27.22 39.03 6.59
CA GLN A 375 -26.50 40.06 7.35
C GLN A 375 -24.98 39.97 7.16
N MET A 376 -24.41 38.76 7.06
CA MET A 376 -22.99 38.56 6.75
C MET A 376 -22.63 39.11 5.37
N GLU A 377 -23.48 38.88 4.36
CA GLU A 377 -23.26 39.40 3.01
C GLU A 377 -23.35 40.92 2.94
N LYS A 378 -24.33 41.49 3.64
CA LYS A 378 -24.46 42.94 3.78
C LYS A 378 -23.20 43.52 4.42
N LEU A 379 -22.71 42.91 5.51
CA LEU A 379 -21.47 43.31 6.16
C LEU A 379 -20.30 43.24 5.18
N SER A 380 -20.09 42.09 4.51
CA SER A 380 -18.95 41.93 3.59
C SER A 380 -18.96 42.94 2.45
N ASN A 381 -20.13 43.25 1.88
CA ASN A 381 -20.23 44.23 0.80
C ASN A 381 -19.80 45.62 1.28
N ILE A 382 -20.29 46.06 2.44
CA ILE A 382 -19.89 47.36 3.01
C ILE A 382 -18.37 47.40 3.28
N LEU A 383 -17.81 46.35 3.90
CA LEU A 383 -16.38 46.30 4.22
C LEU A 383 -15.47 46.30 2.99
N LEU A 384 -15.92 45.72 1.87
CA LEU A 384 -15.17 45.65 0.63
C LEU A 384 -15.29 46.92 -0.22
N GLU A 385 -16.48 47.54 -0.23
CA GLU A 385 -16.76 48.76 -0.99
C GLU A 385 -16.29 50.04 -0.30
N ASP A 386 -16.05 50.00 1.01
CA ASP A 386 -15.58 51.16 1.77
C ASP A 386 -14.17 51.58 1.34
N GLN A 387 -14.10 52.73 0.70
CA GLN A 387 -12.87 53.42 0.29
C GLN A 387 -12.74 54.77 1.02
N SER A 388 -13.52 55.02 2.08
CA SER A 388 -13.46 56.28 2.81
C SER A 388 -12.20 56.36 3.66
N ALA A 389 -11.64 57.57 3.79
CA ALA A 389 -10.42 57.79 4.58
C ALA A 389 -10.64 57.54 6.08
N ASP A 390 -11.87 57.72 6.58
CA ASP A 390 -12.23 57.56 7.99
C ASP A 390 -12.76 56.15 8.34
N THR A 391 -13.06 55.32 7.33
CA THR A 391 -13.66 53.98 7.47
C THR A 391 -14.94 53.95 8.31
N LEU A 392 -15.64 55.10 8.42
CA LEU A 392 -16.86 55.22 9.22
C LEU A 392 -17.96 54.23 8.78
N PRO A 393 -18.20 54.00 7.47
CA PRO A 393 -19.18 53.00 7.03
C PRO A 393 -18.84 51.60 7.54
N SER A 394 -17.59 51.16 7.39
CA SER A 394 -17.13 49.85 7.86
C SER A 394 -17.28 49.69 9.38
N ARG A 395 -16.87 50.70 10.15
CA ARG A 395 -16.98 50.67 11.63
C ARG A 395 -18.43 50.55 12.09
N LYS A 396 -19.33 51.33 11.50
CA LYS A 396 -20.77 51.25 11.80
C LYS A 396 -21.34 49.89 11.44
N ALA A 397 -20.99 49.34 10.28
CA ALA A 397 -21.47 48.03 9.86
C ALA A 397 -20.99 46.90 10.80
N VAL A 398 -19.75 46.95 11.26
CA VAL A 398 -19.21 46.01 12.25
C VAL A 398 -19.97 46.10 13.58
N ASP A 399 -20.21 47.31 14.08
CA ASP A 399 -20.96 47.52 15.33
C ASP A 399 -22.42 47.06 15.20
N GLU A 400 -23.09 47.37 14.09
CA GLU A 400 -24.44 46.91 13.77
C GLU A 400 -24.51 45.38 13.73
N PHE A 401 -23.54 44.73 13.08
CA PHE A 401 -23.51 43.27 12.98
C PHE A 401 -23.25 42.60 14.33
N LEU A 402 -22.35 43.14 15.16
CA LEU A 402 -22.12 42.63 16.52
C LEU A 402 -23.34 42.83 17.42
N ALA A 403 -24.04 43.96 17.30
CA ALA A 403 -25.30 44.19 18.00
C ALA A 403 -26.38 43.19 17.54
N TYR A 404 -26.46 42.90 16.24
CA TYR A 404 -27.34 41.87 15.70
C TYR A 404 -27.01 40.49 16.28
N ILE A 405 -25.73 40.07 16.29
CA ILE A 405 -25.29 38.77 16.85
C ILE A 405 -25.76 38.61 18.30
N ALA A 406 -25.65 39.67 19.11
CA ALA A 406 -26.05 39.64 20.52
C ALA A 406 -27.56 39.38 20.73
N THR A 407 -28.40 39.56 19.70
CA THR A 407 -29.83 39.27 19.73
C THR A 407 -30.19 37.84 19.28
N LEU A 408 -29.22 37.07 18.77
CA LEU A 408 -29.46 35.72 18.25
C LEU A 408 -29.59 34.70 19.39
N PRO A 409 -30.24 33.55 19.16
CA PRO A 409 -30.23 32.44 20.12
C PRO A 409 -28.80 31.95 20.41
N ASP A 410 -28.55 31.46 21.64
CA ASP A 410 -27.24 31.00 22.09
C ASP A 410 -26.58 29.97 21.15
N LEU A 411 -27.37 29.08 20.54
CA LEU A 411 -26.87 28.09 19.60
C LEU A 411 -26.26 28.73 18.35
N GLU A 412 -26.90 29.78 17.83
CA GLU A 412 -26.42 30.49 16.64
C GLU A 412 -25.23 31.39 16.98
N GLN A 413 -25.23 32.03 18.15
CA GLN A 413 -24.06 32.76 18.64
C GLN A 413 -22.83 31.85 18.77
N LYS A 414 -23.00 30.66 19.39
CA LYS A 414 -21.94 29.65 19.49
C LYS A 414 -21.47 29.17 18.12
N ALA A 415 -22.39 28.99 17.17
CA ALA A 415 -22.01 28.63 15.80
C ALA A 415 -21.17 29.75 15.17
N ILE A 416 -21.56 31.02 15.27
CA ILE A 416 -20.78 32.14 14.73
C ILE A 416 -19.39 32.25 15.40
N ASP A 417 -19.31 32.00 16.70
CA ASP A 417 -18.07 32.11 17.45
C ASP A 417 -17.13 30.90 17.28
N GLY A 418 -17.67 29.71 17.03
CA GLY A 418 -16.89 28.46 16.98
C GLY A 418 -16.72 27.87 15.58
N LEU A 419 -17.60 28.17 14.62
CA LEU A 419 -17.53 27.65 13.26
C LEU A 419 -16.37 28.32 12.52
N LYS A 420 -15.45 27.49 12.04
CA LYS A 420 -14.39 27.90 11.14
C LYS A 420 -14.78 27.50 9.72
N CYS A 421 -14.75 28.45 8.80
CA CYS A 421 -15.09 28.22 7.40
C CYS A 421 -13.83 28.00 6.56
N PRO A 422 -13.85 27.08 5.58
CA PRO A 422 -12.76 26.92 4.63
C PRO A 422 -12.74 28.13 3.69
N ALA A 423 -11.83 29.07 3.93
CA ALA A 423 -11.70 30.30 3.17
C ALA A 423 -10.22 30.67 2.96
N LYS A 424 -9.92 31.43 1.91
CA LYS A 424 -8.57 31.90 1.59
C LYS A 424 -8.58 33.40 1.30
N ASP A 425 -7.62 34.13 1.85
CA ASP A 425 -7.41 35.54 1.56
C ASP A 425 -7.16 35.71 0.05
N SER A 426 -8.06 36.40 -0.63
CA SER A 426 -8.06 36.57 -2.08
C SER A 426 -6.82 37.32 -2.58
N HIS A 427 -6.15 38.08 -1.72
CA HIS A 427 -4.94 38.83 -2.09
C HIS A 427 -3.67 38.01 -1.85
N THR A 428 -3.59 37.25 -0.77
CA THR A 428 -2.35 36.54 -0.38
C THR A 428 -2.38 35.03 -0.68
N GLY A 429 -3.57 34.47 -0.94
CA GLY A 429 -3.78 33.03 -1.06
C GLY A 429 -3.68 32.26 0.27
N GLN A 430 -3.41 32.94 1.38
CA GLN A 430 -3.28 32.31 2.70
C GLN A 430 -4.64 31.90 3.23
N ALA A 431 -4.73 30.73 3.87
CA ALA A 431 -5.96 30.29 4.50
C ALA A 431 -6.34 31.19 5.69
N TYR A 432 -7.64 31.35 5.92
CA TYR A 432 -8.14 31.97 7.14
C TYR A 432 -8.21 30.94 8.27
N ASP A 433 -7.78 31.36 9.46
CA ASP A 433 -7.69 30.51 10.66
C ASP A 433 -8.73 30.87 11.73
N PHE A 434 -9.54 31.88 11.46
CA PHE A 434 -10.44 32.54 12.41
C PHE A 434 -11.87 31.99 12.31
N SER A 435 -12.64 32.13 13.39
CA SER A 435 -14.10 32.03 13.29
C SER A 435 -14.71 33.33 12.75
N ILE A 436 -16.00 33.27 12.38
CA ILE A 436 -16.77 34.45 11.95
C ILE A 436 -16.76 35.51 13.06
N GLY A 437 -17.08 35.11 14.29
CA GLY A 437 -17.12 36.03 15.45
C GLY A 437 -15.75 36.61 15.80
N GLU A 438 -14.69 35.80 15.74
CA GLU A 438 -13.31 36.26 15.96
C GLU A 438 -12.89 37.32 14.93
N SER A 439 -13.13 37.05 13.64
CA SER A 439 -12.77 37.96 12.54
C SER A 439 -13.42 39.34 12.68
N VAL A 440 -14.72 39.38 13.02
CA VAL A 440 -15.45 40.65 13.21
C VAL A 440 -14.95 41.41 14.44
N ARG A 441 -14.64 40.70 15.54
CA ARG A 441 -14.07 41.33 16.75
C ARG A 441 -12.67 41.89 16.50
N ASP A 442 -11.85 41.19 15.74
CA ASP A 442 -10.51 41.65 15.39
C ASP A 442 -10.55 42.86 14.45
N ALA A 443 -11.50 42.91 13.51
CA ALA A 443 -11.76 44.10 12.71
C ALA A 443 -12.17 45.30 13.59
N LYS A 444 -13.08 45.09 14.55
CA LYS A 444 -13.47 46.12 15.53
C LYS A 444 -12.28 46.61 16.36
N GLY A 445 -11.40 45.69 16.75
CA GLY A 445 -10.16 45.98 17.48
C GLY A 445 -9.06 46.63 16.64
N ASN A 446 -9.29 46.89 15.34
CA ASN A 446 -8.28 47.32 14.36
C ASN A 446 -7.04 46.40 14.31
N ARG A 447 -7.21 45.11 14.56
CA ARG A 447 -6.13 44.11 14.45
C ARG A 447 -5.94 43.61 13.02
N VAL A 448 -7.02 43.63 12.24
CA VAL A 448 -7.07 43.21 10.84
C VAL A 448 -7.78 44.30 10.04
N CYS A 449 -7.38 44.51 8.78
CA CYS A 449 -8.05 45.48 7.92
C CYS A 449 -9.48 45.04 7.56
N PHE A 450 -10.36 46.00 7.33
CA PHE A 450 -11.75 45.75 6.98
C PHE A 450 -11.89 44.93 5.70
N HIS A 451 -11.09 45.22 4.65
CA HIS A 451 -11.15 44.46 3.40
C HIS A 451 -10.83 42.97 3.58
N LYS A 452 -9.83 42.64 4.40
CA LYS A 452 -9.47 41.24 4.70
C LYS A 452 -10.57 40.53 5.48
N THR A 453 -11.25 41.24 6.39
CA THR A 453 -12.41 40.72 7.11
C THR A 453 -13.61 40.55 6.17
N GLY A 454 -13.88 41.54 5.33
CA GLY A 454 -14.95 41.51 4.34
C GLY A 454 -14.81 40.35 3.37
N ASP A 455 -13.60 40.08 2.89
CA ASP A 455 -13.31 38.94 2.00
C ASP A 455 -13.57 37.59 2.69
N PHE A 456 -13.09 37.41 3.93
CA PHE A 456 -13.40 36.21 4.71
C PHE A 456 -14.90 36.03 4.94
N ILE A 457 -15.59 37.07 5.40
CA ILE A 457 -17.02 37.02 5.72
C ILE A 457 -17.85 36.68 4.48
N LYS A 458 -17.48 37.21 3.31
CA LYS A 458 -18.10 36.87 2.03
C LYS A 458 -17.99 35.38 1.74
N GLN A 459 -16.78 34.83 1.80
CA GLN A 459 -16.53 33.40 1.54
C GLN A 459 -17.23 32.51 2.59
N ALA A 460 -17.24 32.92 3.85
CA ALA A 460 -17.95 32.22 4.91
C ALA A 460 -19.46 32.19 4.68
N ALA A 461 -20.07 33.29 4.23
CA ALA A 461 -21.48 33.36 3.88
C ALA A 461 -21.83 32.46 2.70
N GLU A 462 -21.00 32.46 1.65
CA GLU A 462 -21.13 31.58 0.48
C GLU A 462 -21.06 30.09 0.91
N HIS A 463 -20.09 29.72 1.74
CA HIS A 463 -19.94 28.36 2.28
C HIS A 463 -21.17 27.92 3.09
N LEU A 464 -21.66 28.77 4.00
CA LEU A 464 -22.86 28.49 4.79
C LEU A 464 -24.10 28.30 3.91
N ARG A 465 -24.23 29.07 2.84
CA ARG A 465 -25.34 28.94 1.89
C ARG A 465 -25.27 27.63 1.11
N GLN A 466 -24.09 27.25 0.64
CA GLN A 466 -23.89 25.98 -0.06
C GLN A 466 -24.25 24.78 0.82
N ASN A 467 -23.84 24.80 2.10
CA ASN A 467 -24.12 23.71 3.05
C ASN A 467 -25.60 23.55 3.41
N ARG A 468 -26.43 24.59 3.20
CA ARG A 468 -27.90 24.50 3.36
C ARG A 468 -28.61 23.93 2.13
N GLY A 469 -28.02 24.04 0.94
CA GLY A 469 -28.61 23.56 -0.32
C GLY A 469 -28.48 22.05 -0.56
N VAL A 470 -27.61 21.38 0.20
CA VAL A 470 -27.44 19.92 0.13
C VAL A 470 -28.49 19.26 1.01
N VAL A 471 -29.69 19.05 0.45
CA VAL A 471 -30.64 18.08 1.01
C VAL A 471 -29.91 16.73 1.03
N ALA A 472 -29.93 16.05 2.17
CA ALA A 472 -29.33 14.73 2.36
C ALA A 472 -30.02 13.68 1.48
N THR A 473 -29.70 13.66 0.19
CA THR A 473 -29.96 12.53 -0.69
C THR A 473 -28.67 11.72 -0.78
N ASP A 474 -28.71 10.53 -0.19
CA ASP A 474 -27.63 9.55 -0.03
C ASP A 474 -26.60 9.86 1.07
N SER A 475 -26.73 9.17 2.20
CA SER A 475 -25.64 8.98 3.18
C SER A 475 -24.40 8.29 2.58
N ASP A 476 -24.52 7.71 1.37
CA ASP A 476 -23.41 7.16 0.58
C ASP A 476 -22.76 8.20 -0.37
N LYS A 477 -23.35 9.40 -0.48
CA LYS A 477 -22.77 10.58 -1.14
C LYS A 477 -22.70 11.73 -0.15
N CYS A 478 -21.93 11.53 0.92
CA CYS A 478 -21.36 12.67 1.61
C CYS A 478 -20.42 13.35 0.61
N VAL A 479 -20.94 14.30 -0.17
CA VAL A 479 -20.12 15.21 -0.96
C VAL A 479 -19.45 16.12 0.06
N VAL A 480 -18.34 15.64 0.60
CA VAL A 480 -17.38 16.45 1.32
C VAL A 480 -16.62 17.20 0.22
N MET A 481 -16.91 18.49 0.05
CA MET A 481 -16.14 19.39 -0.81
C MET A 481 -15.09 20.10 0.02
#